data_AF-A0A2Z6UQK7-F1
#
_entry.id   AF-A0A2Z6UQK7-F1
#
_cell.length_a   1.000
_cell.length_b   1.000
_cell.length_c   1.000
_cell.angle_alpha   90.00
_cell.angle_beta   90.00
_cell.angle_gamma   90.00
#
_symmetry.space_group_name_H-M   'P 1'
#
loop_
_entity.id
_entity.type
_entity.pdbx_description
1 polymer ?
#
loop_
_entity_poly.entity_id
_entity_poly.type
_entity_poly.pdbx_seq_one_letter_code
_entity_poly.pdbx_strand_id
1 'polypeptide(L)'
;MDIQRAARLVTSLCLLVLAPQAFSDDALFQYDFETHSLYYADVDGDGGTDMFLHALVEGEPSLWVKGSAGNNQLIHKAADAQQLPLLIEGESWHEGVAQVFIGRLNDDAMIDVGVILPNSQQVFGLWGAATDALLSAQLLDVSTFTWDRNEGEYEYLAGDFNGDDLIDLLALSQSNKAHFVYHYSESSGFEQVQKIGKNKKLGSKKDLRFLMSDFNNDGKDDLFAIARSSGKKHFTAYANENGKFKEKDIEVLKDKFTPYTWLSDQYSTNVVDIDADGYNEILRMYNSPYAYDLEGNQFLLFEPEVPLDEPCKIVFYSVFKKVHGLYCPDGSVKLSQ
;
A
#
# COMPACT_ATOMS: atom_id res chain seq x y z
N MET A 1 57.42 -51.32 23.12
CA MET A 1 57.32 -49.84 23.11
C MET A 1 56.55 -49.52 21.85
N ASP A 2 55.22 -49.54 21.98
CA ASP A 2 54.30 -49.87 20.89
C ASP A 2 53.75 -48.65 20.16
N ILE A 3 53.53 -48.86 18.86
CA ILE A 3 53.16 -47.88 17.84
C ILE A 3 51.63 -47.89 17.66
N GLN A 4 51.06 -46.68 17.53
CA GLN A 4 49.73 -46.33 16.99
C GLN A 4 48.47 -47.01 17.56
N ARG A 5 47.57 -46.18 18.11
CA ARG A 5 46.13 -46.22 17.83
C ARG A 5 45.47 -44.88 18.18
N ALA A 6 45.03 -44.18 17.14
CA ALA A 6 44.15 -43.03 17.24
C ALA A 6 42.74 -43.49 17.63
N ALA A 7 42.18 -42.94 18.71
CA ALA A 7 40.77 -43.06 19.03
C ALA A 7 40.04 -41.82 18.49
N ARG A 8 39.24 -42.03 17.46
CA ARG A 8 38.25 -41.06 16.98
C ARG A 8 37.09 -41.04 17.99
N LEU A 9 36.85 -39.91 18.66
CA LEU A 9 35.52 -39.56 19.13
C LEU A 9 34.83 -38.80 17.99
N VAL A 10 33.88 -39.44 17.33
CA VAL A 10 32.92 -38.76 16.46
C VAL A 10 31.75 -38.36 17.37
N THR A 11 31.72 -37.10 17.79
CA THR A 11 30.52 -36.49 18.36
C THR A 11 29.54 -36.30 17.21
N SER A 12 28.51 -37.15 17.16
CA SER A 12 27.39 -37.01 16.23
C SER A 12 26.57 -35.80 16.68
N LEU A 13 26.84 -34.64 16.08
CA LEU A 13 25.95 -33.47 16.19
C LEU A 13 24.71 -33.83 15.38
N CYS A 14 23.64 -34.21 16.07
CA CYS A 14 22.34 -34.42 15.46
C CYS A 14 21.81 -33.04 15.05
N LEU A 15 22.07 -32.65 13.80
CA LEU A 15 21.42 -31.51 13.17
C LEU A 15 19.96 -31.93 13.01
N LEU A 16 19.08 -31.43 13.88
CA LEU A 16 17.64 -31.56 13.71
C LEU A 16 17.27 -30.65 12.54
N VAL A 17 17.41 -31.16 11.32
CA VAL A 17 16.78 -30.56 10.14
C VAL A 17 15.29 -30.77 10.37
N LEU A 18 14.59 -29.72 10.81
CA LEU A 18 13.14 -29.66 10.67
C LEU A 18 12.86 -29.87 9.18
N ALA A 19 12.34 -31.04 8.83
CA ALA A 19 11.72 -31.21 7.53
C ALA A 19 10.63 -30.14 7.40
N PRO A 20 10.48 -29.48 6.23
CA PRO A 20 9.32 -28.62 6.02
C PRO A 20 8.09 -29.47 6.31
N GLN A 21 7.23 -29.01 7.22
CA GLN A 21 5.93 -29.64 7.40
C GLN A 21 5.27 -29.61 6.02
N ALA A 22 4.98 -30.78 5.47
CA ALA A 22 4.16 -30.87 4.28
C ALA A 22 2.77 -30.38 4.67
N PHE A 23 2.50 -29.10 4.43
CA PHE A 23 1.16 -28.57 4.47
C PHE A 23 0.34 -29.34 3.42
N SER A 24 -0.88 -29.76 3.75
CA SER A 24 -1.77 -30.28 2.71
C SER A 24 -1.95 -29.20 1.65
N ASP A 25 -2.04 -29.57 0.37
CA ASP A 25 -2.25 -28.63 -0.74
C ASP A 25 -3.49 -27.72 -0.57
N ASP A 26 -4.39 -28.04 0.38
CA ASP A 26 -5.58 -27.25 0.74
C ASP A 26 -5.46 -26.42 2.03
N ALA A 27 -4.28 -26.33 2.64
CA ALA A 27 -4.10 -25.51 3.84
C ALA A 27 -4.21 -24.02 3.48
N LEU A 28 -5.02 -23.26 4.23
CA LEU A 28 -5.07 -21.80 4.11
C LEU A 28 -3.72 -21.19 4.46
N PHE A 29 -3.30 -20.19 3.68
CA PHE A 29 -2.09 -19.44 3.97
C PHE A 29 -2.26 -18.64 5.28
N GLN A 30 -1.21 -18.66 6.11
CA GLN A 30 -1.14 -17.92 7.37
C GLN A 30 0.18 -17.17 7.40
N TYR A 31 0.15 -15.93 7.90
CA TYR A 31 1.33 -15.09 8.08
C TYR A 31 1.26 -14.33 9.40
N ASP A 32 2.42 -13.84 9.82
CA ASP A 32 2.57 -13.06 11.05
C ASP A 32 2.66 -11.57 10.72
N PHE A 33 1.69 -10.80 11.21
CA PHE A 33 1.59 -9.35 11.04
C PHE A 33 2.76 -8.58 11.70
N GLU A 34 3.47 -9.20 12.65
CA GLU A 34 4.66 -8.61 13.27
C GLU A 34 5.90 -8.73 12.37
N THR A 35 5.82 -9.55 11.31
CA THR A 35 6.94 -9.81 10.40
C THR A 35 6.69 -9.37 8.96
N HIS A 36 5.43 -9.13 8.57
CA HIS A 36 5.07 -8.76 7.21
C HIS A 36 4.00 -7.67 7.16
N SER A 37 4.20 -6.69 6.28
CA SER A 37 3.16 -5.80 5.79
C SER A 37 2.44 -6.44 4.60
N LEU A 38 1.12 -6.27 4.51
CA LEU A 38 0.30 -6.88 3.47
C LEU A 38 -0.20 -5.84 2.45
N TYR A 39 -0.09 -6.21 1.17
CA TYR A 39 -0.64 -5.52 0.01
C TYR A 39 -1.49 -6.48 -0.81
N TYR A 40 -2.45 -5.92 -1.55
CA TYR A 40 -3.35 -6.67 -2.42
C TYR A 40 -3.24 -6.14 -3.85
N ALA A 41 -3.09 -7.04 -4.82
CA ALA A 41 -3.03 -6.72 -6.23
C ALA A 41 -3.30 -7.98 -7.07
N ASP A 42 -3.65 -7.81 -8.33
CA ASP A 42 -3.73 -8.90 -9.32
C ASP A 42 -2.46 -8.83 -10.18
N VAL A 43 -1.37 -9.46 -9.73
CA VAL A 43 -0.04 -9.37 -10.40
C VAL A 43 0.09 -10.43 -11.49
N ASP A 44 -0.75 -11.47 -11.47
CA ASP A 44 -0.79 -12.50 -12.52
C ASP A 44 -1.97 -12.37 -13.49
N GLY A 45 -2.78 -11.33 -13.33
CA GLY A 45 -3.76 -10.87 -14.31
C GLY A 45 -4.92 -11.84 -14.51
N ASP A 46 -5.16 -12.73 -13.54
CA ASP A 46 -6.23 -13.72 -13.61
C ASP A 46 -7.61 -13.17 -13.18
N GLY A 47 -7.64 -11.91 -12.75
CA GLY A 47 -8.83 -11.20 -12.26
C GLY A 47 -9.12 -11.47 -10.79
N GLY A 48 -8.36 -12.36 -10.15
CA GLY A 48 -8.35 -12.63 -8.72
C GLY A 48 -7.43 -11.66 -8.00
N THR A 49 -7.71 -11.41 -6.71
CA THR A 49 -6.82 -10.61 -5.88
C THR A 49 -5.81 -11.52 -5.20
N ASP A 50 -4.54 -11.23 -5.38
CA ASP A 50 -3.45 -11.92 -4.74
C ASP A 50 -2.92 -11.12 -3.52
N MET A 51 -1.97 -11.71 -2.81
CA MET A 51 -1.34 -11.11 -1.63
C MET A 51 0.15 -10.93 -1.83
N PHE A 52 0.63 -9.69 -1.70
CA PHE A 52 2.06 -9.39 -1.54
C PHE A 52 2.36 -9.11 -0.07
N LEU A 53 3.21 -9.93 0.53
CA LEU A 53 3.69 -9.77 1.89
C LEU A 53 5.12 -9.23 1.86
N HIS A 54 5.28 -7.97 2.25
CA HIS A 54 6.58 -7.32 2.33
C HIS A 54 7.20 -7.56 3.70
N ALA A 55 8.41 -8.12 3.75
CA ALA A 55 9.09 -8.39 5.00
C ALA A 55 9.38 -7.09 5.79
N LEU A 56 9.03 -7.09 7.08
CA LEU A 56 9.35 -6.01 8.02
C LEU A 56 10.77 -6.13 8.56
N VAL A 57 11.24 -7.36 8.72
CA VAL A 57 12.47 -7.71 9.42
C VAL A 57 13.52 -8.19 8.43
N GLU A 58 14.76 -7.78 8.64
CA GLU A 58 15.90 -8.28 7.87
C GLU A 58 16.04 -9.80 8.01
N GLY A 59 16.26 -10.50 6.89
CA GLY A 59 16.44 -11.95 6.86
C GLY A 59 15.17 -12.75 6.60
N GLU A 60 13.99 -12.13 6.75
CA GLU A 60 12.72 -12.71 6.33
C GLU A 60 12.47 -12.44 4.84
N PRO A 61 12.05 -13.45 4.05
CA PRO A 61 11.73 -13.24 2.64
C PRO A 61 10.34 -12.63 2.48
N SER A 62 10.23 -11.61 1.63
CA SER A 62 8.92 -11.19 1.13
C SER A 62 8.25 -12.33 0.35
N LEU A 63 6.93 -12.39 0.38
CA LEU A 63 6.15 -13.47 -0.21
C LEU A 63 5.14 -12.92 -1.20
N TRP A 64 4.89 -13.72 -2.22
CA TRP A 64 3.73 -13.60 -3.08
C TRP A 64 2.81 -14.78 -2.83
N VAL A 65 1.50 -14.57 -2.71
CA VAL A 65 0.54 -15.66 -2.57
C VAL A 65 -0.59 -15.43 -3.55
N LYS A 66 -0.63 -16.29 -4.57
CA LYS A 66 -1.67 -16.25 -5.60
C LYS A 66 -3.04 -16.55 -4.98
N GLY A 67 -4.01 -15.74 -5.34
CA GLY A 67 -5.41 -15.95 -5.07
C GLY A 67 -5.98 -16.96 -6.06
N SER A 68 -6.87 -17.82 -5.56
CA SER A 68 -7.61 -18.75 -6.41
C SER A 68 -9.10 -18.66 -6.15
N ALA A 69 -9.89 -18.83 -7.21
CA ALA A 69 -11.34 -18.88 -7.08
C ALA A 69 -11.78 -20.21 -6.44
N GLY A 70 -12.36 -20.12 -5.25
CA GLY A 70 -13.18 -21.15 -4.64
C GLY A 70 -14.67 -20.98 -4.95
N ASN A 71 -15.53 -21.78 -4.32
CA ASN A 71 -16.98 -21.65 -4.44
C ASN A 71 -17.47 -20.30 -3.87
N ASN A 72 -17.57 -19.27 -4.73
CA ASN A 72 -17.89 -17.88 -4.38
C ASN A 72 -16.95 -17.27 -3.32
N GLN A 73 -15.71 -17.72 -3.26
CA GLN A 73 -14.71 -17.23 -2.30
C GLN A 73 -13.37 -17.04 -3.01
N LEU A 74 -12.64 -16.01 -2.60
CA LEU A 74 -11.22 -15.89 -2.91
C LEU A 74 -10.45 -16.67 -1.83
N ILE A 75 -9.54 -17.55 -2.26
CA ILE A 75 -8.77 -18.42 -1.36
C ILE A 75 -7.29 -18.28 -1.66
N HIS A 76 -6.49 -18.03 -0.62
CA HIS A 76 -5.03 -18.06 -0.67
C HIS A 76 -4.54 -19.31 0.06
N LYS A 77 -3.96 -20.27 -0.68
CA LYS A 77 -3.45 -21.51 -0.09
C LYS A 77 -1.95 -21.42 0.18
N ALA A 78 -1.49 -22.17 1.17
CA ALA A 78 -0.07 -22.22 1.52
C ALA A 78 0.82 -22.76 0.39
N ALA A 79 0.28 -23.62 -0.47
CA ALA A 79 0.97 -24.16 -1.63
C ALA A 79 1.17 -23.14 -2.77
N ASP A 80 0.36 -22.08 -2.79
CA ASP A 80 0.40 -21.02 -3.79
C ASP A 80 1.32 -19.85 -3.36
N ALA A 81 2.02 -20.03 -2.23
CA ALA A 81 2.97 -19.06 -1.71
C ALA A 81 4.36 -19.22 -2.34
N GLN A 82 4.86 -18.14 -2.90
CA GLN A 82 6.15 -18.04 -3.53
C GLN A 82 7.04 -17.05 -2.77
N GLN A 83 8.24 -17.50 -2.41
CA GLN A 83 9.26 -16.63 -1.83
C GLN A 83 9.89 -15.76 -2.89
N LEU A 84 9.93 -14.45 -2.64
CA LEU A 84 10.70 -13.52 -3.43
C LEU A 84 12.17 -13.51 -2.97
N PRO A 85 13.10 -13.04 -3.80
CA PRO A 85 14.52 -12.98 -3.43
C PRO A 85 14.73 -12.22 -2.13
N LEU A 86 15.53 -12.77 -1.22
CA LEU A 86 15.87 -12.08 0.04
C LEU A 86 16.63 -10.76 -0.21
N LEU A 87 17.41 -10.73 -1.29
CA LEU A 87 18.24 -9.60 -1.69
C LEU A 87 17.95 -9.22 -3.14
N ILE A 88 17.98 -7.92 -3.43
CA ILE A 88 17.99 -7.37 -4.80
C ILE A 88 19.38 -6.80 -5.04
N GLU A 89 20.09 -7.33 -6.04
CA GLU A 89 21.50 -6.95 -6.33
C GLU A 89 22.44 -7.02 -5.11
N GLY A 90 22.15 -7.94 -4.18
CA GLY A 90 22.94 -8.12 -2.95
C GLY A 90 22.56 -7.20 -1.80
N GLU A 91 21.55 -6.35 -1.96
CA GLU A 91 21.04 -5.45 -0.92
C GLU A 91 19.74 -5.98 -0.31
N SER A 92 19.59 -5.78 1.00
CA SER A 92 18.34 -6.08 1.71
C SER A 92 17.27 -5.06 1.34
N TRP A 93 16.02 -5.51 1.27
CA TRP A 93 14.90 -4.67 0.86
C TRP A 93 13.66 -4.84 1.75
N HIS A 94 13.86 -5.19 3.03
CA HIS A 94 12.78 -5.17 4.03
C HIS A 94 12.31 -3.72 4.31
N GLU A 95 11.12 -3.55 4.90
CA GLU A 95 10.47 -2.24 5.11
C GLU A 95 11.34 -1.23 5.89
N GLY A 96 12.27 -1.71 6.72
CA GLY A 96 13.19 -0.85 7.46
C GLY A 96 14.21 -0.09 6.59
N VAL A 97 14.50 -0.56 5.38
CA VAL A 97 15.51 0.02 4.47
C VAL A 97 14.98 0.32 3.06
N ALA A 98 13.80 -0.20 2.71
CA ALA A 98 13.18 -0.02 1.42
C ALA A 98 11.73 0.48 1.55
N GLN A 99 11.29 1.24 0.57
CA GLN A 99 9.86 1.50 0.36
C GLN A 99 9.38 0.74 -0.87
N VAL A 100 8.22 0.10 -0.75
CA VAL A 100 7.56 -0.58 -1.87
C VAL A 100 6.35 0.19 -2.35
N PHE A 101 6.03 0.05 -3.63
CA PHE A 101 4.80 0.54 -4.23
C PHE A 101 4.30 -0.46 -5.28
N ILE A 102 3.01 -0.42 -5.57
CA ILE A 102 2.32 -1.42 -6.39
C ILE A 102 1.58 -0.71 -7.51
N GLY A 103 1.69 -1.23 -8.72
CA GLY A 103 0.96 -0.77 -9.90
C GLY A 103 1.74 -1.03 -11.17
N ARG A 104 1.24 -0.55 -12.31
CA ARG A 104 1.84 -0.81 -13.61
C ARG A 104 3.14 -0.02 -13.77
N LEU A 105 4.24 -0.71 -14.07
CA LEU A 105 5.56 -0.14 -14.34
C LEU A 105 6.06 -0.53 -15.74
N ASN A 106 5.19 -1.12 -16.57
CA ASN A 106 5.41 -1.34 -17.99
C ASN A 106 4.06 -1.56 -18.75
N ASP A 107 4.13 -1.67 -20.07
CA ASP A 107 2.98 -1.78 -20.97
C ASP A 107 2.36 -3.19 -21.09
N ASP A 108 2.69 -4.15 -20.21
CA ASP A 108 2.19 -5.53 -20.27
C ASP A 108 0.78 -5.75 -19.66
N ALA A 109 0.17 -4.68 -19.12
CA ALA A 109 -1.11 -4.67 -18.44
C ALA A 109 -1.15 -5.45 -17.10
N MET A 110 0.00 -5.88 -16.59
CA MET A 110 0.14 -6.56 -15.31
C MET A 110 0.46 -5.56 -14.21
N ILE A 111 0.12 -5.90 -12.97
CA ILE A 111 0.54 -5.12 -11.81
C ILE A 111 1.95 -5.53 -11.43
N ASP A 112 2.81 -4.55 -11.16
CA ASP A 112 4.21 -4.74 -10.78
C ASP A 112 4.46 -4.30 -9.33
N VAL A 113 5.63 -4.68 -8.81
CA VAL A 113 6.14 -4.18 -7.52
C VAL A 113 7.35 -3.28 -7.77
N GLY A 114 7.23 -2.01 -7.40
CA GLY A 114 8.35 -1.08 -7.34
C GLY A 114 9.03 -1.12 -5.97
N VAL A 115 10.36 -1.12 -5.95
CA VAL A 115 11.19 -1.12 -4.74
C VAL A 115 12.16 0.05 -4.79
N ILE A 116 12.04 0.98 -3.85
CA ILE A 116 12.93 2.14 -3.69
C ILE A 116 13.91 1.84 -2.58
N LEU A 117 15.21 1.92 -2.89
CA LEU A 117 16.33 1.80 -1.95
C LEU A 117 17.04 3.15 -1.80
N PRO A 118 16.67 3.99 -0.80
CA PRO A 118 17.18 5.35 -0.67
C PRO A 118 18.69 5.44 -0.41
N ASN A 119 19.27 4.44 0.27
CA ASN A 119 20.69 4.43 0.62
C ASN A 119 21.60 4.23 -0.58
N SER A 120 21.28 3.25 -1.42
CA SER A 120 21.97 2.97 -2.67
C SER A 120 21.51 3.85 -3.82
N GLN A 121 20.43 4.61 -3.63
CA GLN A 121 19.87 5.53 -4.62
C GLN A 121 19.39 4.79 -5.87
N GLN A 122 18.74 3.65 -5.65
CA GLN A 122 18.26 2.77 -6.71
C GLN A 122 16.76 2.56 -6.57
N VAL A 123 16.13 2.30 -7.72
CA VAL A 123 14.76 1.83 -7.79
C VAL A 123 14.72 0.61 -8.70
N PHE A 124 14.06 -0.44 -8.25
CA PHE A 124 13.87 -1.66 -9.01
C PHE A 124 12.39 -1.88 -9.27
N GLY A 125 12.06 -2.38 -10.46
CA GLY A 125 10.74 -2.94 -10.74
C GLY A 125 10.82 -4.46 -10.79
N LEU A 126 9.84 -5.11 -10.17
CA LEU A 126 9.66 -6.56 -10.17
C LEU A 126 8.39 -6.85 -10.97
N TRP A 127 8.58 -7.44 -12.15
CA TRP A 127 7.52 -7.57 -13.16
C TRP A 127 6.52 -8.65 -12.86
N GLY A 128 5.25 -8.25 -12.78
CA GLY A 128 4.13 -9.17 -12.81
C GLY A 128 4.13 -9.99 -14.08
N ALA A 129 3.53 -11.17 -14.02
CA ALA A 129 3.47 -12.06 -15.17
C ALA A 129 2.29 -13.02 -15.01
N ALA A 130 1.63 -13.33 -16.13
CA ALA A 130 0.56 -14.33 -16.18
C ALA A 130 1.01 -15.78 -15.89
N THR A 131 2.27 -15.98 -15.51
CA THR A 131 2.85 -17.27 -15.17
C THR A 131 3.46 -17.19 -13.78
N ASP A 132 3.58 -18.32 -13.07
CA ASP A 132 4.24 -18.46 -11.75
C ASP A 132 5.77 -18.17 -11.79
N ALA A 133 6.24 -17.36 -12.73
CA ALA A 133 7.62 -16.96 -12.85
C ALA A 133 7.99 -16.04 -11.68
N LEU A 134 9.18 -16.28 -11.11
CA LEU A 134 9.80 -15.35 -10.16
C LEU A 134 9.96 -13.98 -10.83
N LEU A 135 9.37 -12.96 -10.19
CA LEU A 135 9.52 -11.56 -10.58
C LEU A 135 11.02 -11.25 -10.62
N SER A 136 11.56 -10.93 -11.81
CA SER A 136 12.95 -10.50 -11.94
C SER A 136 13.04 -9.03 -11.60
N ALA A 137 13.92 -8.67 -10.68
CA ALA A 137 14.21 -7.28 -10.39
C ALA A 137 14.96 -6.64 -11.57
N GLN A 138 14.46 -5.53 -12.08
CA GLN A 138 15.10 -4.72 -13.10
C GLN A 138 15.36 -3.32 -12.56
N LEU A 139 16.60 -2.84 -12.73
CA LEU A 139 16.97 -1.49 -12.34
C LEU A 139 16.27 -0.47 -13.24
N LEU A 140 15.62 0.51 -12.62
CA LEU A 140 14.97 1.64 -13.29
C LEU A 140 15.88 2.87 -13.32
N ASP A 141 15.83 3.63 -14.41
CA ASP A 141 16.57 4.89 -14.49
C ASP A 141 15.92 5.92 -13.56
N VAL A 142 16.71 6.42 -12.63
CA VAL A 142 16.35 7.41 -11.61
C VAL A 142 17.40 8.51 -11.55
N SER A 143 18.08 8.77 -12.67
CA SER A 143 19.13 9.78 -12.78
C SER A 143 18.65 11.20 -12.44
N THR A 144 17.34 11.44 -12.50
CA THR A 144 16.72 12.72 -12.15
C THR A 144 16.23 12.80 -10.69
N PHE A 145 16.28 11.69 -9.94
CA PHE A 145 15.83 11.68 -8.54
C PHE A 145 16.65 12.64 -7.67
N THR A 146 15.93 13.41 -6.86
CA THR A 146 16.53 14.14 -5.75
C THR A 146 16.59 13.21 -4.54
N TRP A 147 17.74 12.57 -4.35
CA TRP A 147 18.01 11.73 -3.18
C TRP A 147 18.36 12.55 -1.93
N ASP A 148 17.93 12.04 -0.78
CA ASP A 148 18.48 12.42 0.53
C ASP A 148 19.00 11.15 1.20
N ARG A 149 20.23 11.21 1.72
CA ARG A 149 20.89 10.05 2.34
C ARG A 149 20.35 9.72 3.73
N ASN A 150 19.47 10.55 4.27
CA ASN A 150 18.75 10.21 5.50
C ASN A 150 17.57 9.31 5.12
N GLU A 151 17.63 8.04 5.53
CA GLU A 151 16.50 7.11 5.44
C GLU A 151 15.23 7.78 6.00
N GLY A 152 14.14 7.65 5.26
CA GLY A 152 12.85 8.23 5.63
C GLY A 152 12.74 9.75 5.45
N GLU A 153 13.68 10.44 4.80
CA GLU A 153 13.46 11.85 4.44
C GLU A 153 12.28 12.01 3.49
N TYR A 154 12.22 11.17 2.46
CA TYR A 154 11.11 11.14 1.52
C TYR A 154 10.25 9.92 1.75
N GLU A 155 8.95 10.14 1.72
CA GLU A 155 7.98 9.10 1.44
C GLU A 155 7.52 9.27 0.00
N TYR A 156 7.52 8.17 -0.74
CA TYR A 156 7.04 8.12 -2.11
C TYR A 156 5.60 7.65 -2.11
N LEU A 157 4.73 8.46 -2.69
CA LEU A 157 3.34 8.11 -2.99
C LEU A 157 3.26 7.73 -4.47
N ALA A 158 2.56 6.65 -4.79
CA ALA A 158 2.49 6.06 -6.11
C ALA A 158 1.08 6.13 -6.69
N GLY A 159 0.95 6.64 -7.91
CA GLY A 159 -0.31 6.77 -8.66
C GLY A 159 -0.04 7.25 -10.08
N ASP A 160 -0.99 7.09 -10.99
CA ASP A 160 -0.86 7.60 -12.36
C ASP A 160 -1.21 9.09 -12.38
N PHE A 161 -0.23 9.96 -12.21
CA PHE A 161 -0.49 11.40 -12.15
C PHE A 161 -0.63 12.03 -13.52
N ASN A 162 -0.17 11.37 -14.57
CA ASN A 162 -0.04 11.97 -15.90
C ASN A 162 -1.08 11.45 -16.91
N GLY A 163 -1.73 10.33 -16.60
CA GLY A 163 -2.80 9.69 -17.37
C GLY A 163 -2.28 8.75 -18.46
N ASP A 164 -1.12 8.12 -18.26
CA ASP A 164 -0.53 7.14 -19.19
C ASP A 164 -0.69 5.69 -18.74
N ASP A 165 -1.48 5.45 -17.70
CA ASP A 165 -1.72 4.17 -17.04
C ASP A 165 -0.47 3.53 -16.39
N LEU A 166 0.65 4.27 -16.30
CA LEU A 166 1.86 3.84 -15.59
C LEU A 166 2.01 4.60 -14.27
N ILE A 167 2.66 3.96 -13.29
CA ILE A 167 2.84 4.54 -11.97
C ILE A 167 3.89 5.64 -11.97
N ASP A 168 3.45 6.84 -11.61
CA ASP A 168 4.28 7.97 -11.26
C ASP A 168 4.55 8.01 -9.74
N LEU A 169 5.48 8.89 -9.32
CA LEU A 169 5.83 9.04 -7.91
C LEU A 169 5.78 10.50 -7.44
N LEU A 170 5.20 10.70 -6.26
CA LEU A 170 5.28 11.95 -5.50
C LEU A 170 6.14 11.71 -4.26
N ALA A 171 7.36 12.24 -4.27
CA ALA A 171 8.23 12.27 -3.11
C ALA A 171 7.83 13.40 -2.16
N LEU A 172 7.13 13.04 -1.08
CA LEU A 172 6.79 13.93 0.02
C LEU A 172 7.91 13.99 1.03
N SER A 173 8.29 15.19 1.43
CA SER A 173 9.37 15.42 2.37
C SER A 173 8.80 15.35 3.78
N GLN A 174 9.46 14.58 4.64
CA GLN A 174 9.12 14.45 6.06
C GLN A 174 9.75 15.53 6.92
N SER A 175 10.72 16.27 6.37
CA SER A 175 11.27 17.49 6.96
C SER A 175 10.80 18.71 6.16
N ASN A 176 11.08 19.94 6.58
CA ASN A 176 10.61 21.14 5.88
C ASN A 176 11.40 21.42 4.58
N LYS A 177 11.52 20.44 3.67
CA LYS A 177 12.18 20.54 2.36
C LYS A 177 11.12 20.57 1.24
N ALA A 178 11.60 20.54 0.00
CA ALA A 178 10.74 20.51 -1.18
C ALA A 178 10.16 19.10 -1.40
N HIS A 179 9.01 19.02 -2.06
CA HIS A 179 8.46 17.78 -2.60
C HIS A 179 8.78 17.69 -4.09
N PHE A 180 8.70 16.49 -4.66
CA PHE A 180 9.02 16.25 -6.06
C PHE A 180 8.00 15.32 -6.70
N VAL A 181 7.64 15.60 -7.95
CA VAL A 181 6.84 14.69 -8.78
C VAL A 181 7.76 14.13 -9.85
N TYR A 182 7.71 12.82 -10.03
CA TYR A 182 8.42 12.07 -11.04
C TYR A 182 7.42 11.35 -11.92
N HIS A 183 7.55 11.52 -13.24
CA HIS A 183 6.77 10.74 -14.20
C HIS A 183 7.59 9.56 -14.68
N TYR A 184 6.96 8.40 -14.82
CA TYR A 184 7.64 7.20 -15.31
C TYR A 184 7.37 7.00 -16.80
N SER A 185 8.39 6.56 -17.54
CA SER A 185 8.20 5.90 -18.82
C SER A 185 9.23 4.81 -19.00
N GLU A 186 8.90 3.75 -19.76
CA GLU A 186 9.88 2.70 -20.07
C GLU A 186 11.12 3.22 -20.82
N SER A 187 10.96 4.31 -21.58
CA SER A 187 12.03 4.85 -22.42
C SER A 187 13.06 5.69 -21.67
N SER A 188 12.65 6.32 -20.56
CA SER A 188 13.45 7.29 -19.82
C SER A 188 13.61 6.96 -18.33
N GLY A 189 12.91 5.94 -17.85
CA GLY A 189 12.69 5.71 -16.42
C GLY A 189 11.93 6.88 -15.78
N PHE A 190 12.20 7.14 -14.50
CA PHE A 190 11.56 8.22 -13.78
C PHE A 190 12.23 9.59 -14.03
N GLU A 191 11.45 10.54 -14.52
CA GLU A 191 11.87 11.91 -14.79
C GLU A 191 11.24 12.91 -13.82
N GLN A 192 12.06 13.75 -13.18
CA GLN A 192 11.59 14.79 -12.27
C GLN A 192 10.88 15.93 -13.03
N VAL A 193 9.56 15.89 -13.07
CA VAL A 193 8.74 16.87 -13.79
C VAL A 193 8.35 18.09 -12.96
N GLN A 194 8.41 17.99 -11.63
CA GLN A 194 8.04 19.09 -10.74
C GLN A 194 8.87 19.11 -9.46
N LYS A 195 9.26 20.32 -9.05
CA LYS A 195 9.72 20.63 -7.68
C LYS A 195 8.70 21.54 -7.01
N ILE A 196 8.13 21.07 -5.90
CA ILE A 196 7.18 21.82 -5.08
C ILE A 196 7.95 22.36 -3.88
N GLY A 197 8.11 23.69 -3.82
CA GLY A 197 8.93 24.34 -2.79
C GLY A 197 8.49 24.03 -1.35
N LYS A 198 9.41 24.24 -0.41
CA LYS A 198 9.15 24.10 1.04
C LYS A 198 7.95 24.93 1.52
N ASN A 199 7.27 24.48 2.57
CA ASN A 199 6.07 25.11 3.17
C ASN A 199 4.88 25.31 2.20
N LYS A 200 4.80 24.53 1.11
CA LYS A 200 3.63 24.52 0.24
C LYS A 200 2.54 23.61 0.81
N LYS A 201 1.30 23.83 0.36
CA LYS A 201 0.06 23.28 0.96
C LYS A 201 0.02 21.75 1.11
N LEU A 202 0.85 21.01 0.38
CA LEU A 202 0.89 19.55 0.45
C LEU A 202 1.28 19.03 1.84
N GLY A 203 2.02 19.78 2.67
CA GLY A 203 2.35 19.33 4.04
C GLY A 203 3.22 18.07 4.08
N SER A 204 3.18 17.32 5.19
CA SER A 204 3.93 16.07 5.36
C SER A 204 3.05 14.95 5.93
N LYS A 205 3.44 13.68 5.75
CA LYS A 205 2.68 12.52 6.25
C LYS A 205 2.46 12.53 7.75
N LYS A 206 3.37 13.12 8.52
CA LYS A 206 3.22 13.26 9.98
C LYS A 206 1.96 14.03 10.34
N ASP A 207 1.60 15.02 9.52
CA ASP A 207 0.42 15.86 9.71
C ASP A 207 -0.81 15.34 8.95
N LEU A 208 -0.60 14.53 7.89
CA LEU A 208 -1.63 14.20 6.89
C LEU A 208 -1.60 12.72 6.50
N ARG A 209 -2.76 12.07 6.40
CA ARG A 209 -2.89 10.82 5.65
C ARG A 209 -3.31 11.16 4.22
N PHE A 210 -2.59 10.64 3.24
CA PHE A 210 -2.97 10.77 1.84
C PHE A 210 -3.77 9.56 1.40
N LEU A 211 -4.79 9.82 0.59
CA LEU A 211 -5.51 8.86 -0.22
C LEU A 211 -5.37 9.31 -1.66
N MET A 212 -5.29 8.36 -2.58
CA MET A 212 -5.01 8.61 -3.99
C MET A 212 -6.00 7.84 -4.83
N SER A 213 -6.53 8.51 -5.85
CA SER A 213 -7.44 7.98 -6.84
C SER A 213 -7.80 9.12 -7.79
N ASP A 214 -8.24 8.80 -9.00
CA ASP A 214 -8.94 9.76 -9.86
C ASP A 214 -10.27 10.18 -9.21
N PHE A 215 -10.24 11.29 -8.48
CA PHE A 215 -11.39 11.79 -7.75
C PHE A 215 -12.29 12.64 -8.64
N ASN A 216 -11.79 13.18 -9.76
CA ASN A 216 -12.54 14.06 -10.66
C ASN A 216 -12.88 13.44 -12.03
N ASN A 217 -12.51 12.17 -12.22
CA ASN A 217 -12.71 11.37 -13.42
C ASN A 217 -12.06 11.99 -14.69
N ASP A 218 -10.85 12.52 -14.56
CA ASP A 218 -10.05 13.06 -15.67
C ASP A 218 -8.96 12.11 -16.21
N GLY A 219 -8.93 10.88 -15.71
CA GLY A 219 -7.98 9.84 -16.04
C GLY A 219 -6.64 9.97 -15.31
N LYS A 220 -6.53 10.80 -14.26
CA LYS A 220 -5.30 10.97 -13.46
C LYS A 220 -5.61 10.82 -11.99
N ASP A 221 -4.70 10.20 -11.26
CA ASP A 221 -4.78 10.13 -9.82
C ASP A 221 -4.59 11.50 -9.18
N ASP A 222 -5.54 11.84 -8.31
CA ASP A 222 -5.52 13.02 -7.48
C ASP A 222 -5.06 12.66 -6.06
N LEU A 223 -4.83 13.69 -5.23
CA LEU A 223 -4.51 13.50 -3.81
C LEU A 223 -5.64 14.03 -2.94
N PHE A 224 -6.11 13.21 -2.02
CA PHE A 224 -6.92 13.66 -0.91
C PHE A 224 -6.16 13.55 0.41
N ALA A 225 -5.94 14.69 1.08
CA ALA A 225 -5.19 14.76 2.32
C ALA A 225 -6.10 14.94 3.53
N ILE A 226 -6.05 13.97 4.44
CA ILE A 226 -6.77 13.97 5.71
C ILE A 226 -5.85 14.46 6.83
N ALA A 227 -6.17 15.61 7.44
CA ALA A 227 -5.49 16.11 8.62
C ALA A 227 -5.60 15.16 9.82
N ARG A 228 -4.45 14.86 10.44
CA ARG A 228 -4.34 14.04 11.66
C ARG A 228 -4.61 14.82 12.96
N SER A 229 -4.60 16.16 12.93
CA SER A 229 -4.77 17.00 14.12
C SER A 229 -5.79 18.12 13.89
N SER A 230 -6.54 18.46 14.93
CA SER A 230 -7.73 19.34 14.94
C SER A 230 -7.50 20.84 14.59
N GLY A 231 -6.33 21.21 14.08
CA GLY A 231 -6.02 22.56 13.60
C GLY A 231 -5.42 22.61 12.19
N LYS A 232 -5.23 21.45 11.55
CA LYS A 232 -4.74 21.34 10.17
C LYS A 232 -5.94 21.18 9.24
N LYS A 233 -5.78 21.57 7.97
CA LYS A 233 -6.87 21.54 7.00
C LYS A 233 -6.76 20.33 6.11
N HIS A 234 -7.89 19.71 5.83
CA HIS A 234 -8.03 18.77 4.73
C HIS A 234 -7.94 19.52 3.41
N PHE A 235 -7.42 18.86 2.38
CA PHE A 235 -7.39 19.42 1.04
C PHE A 235 -7.46 18.32 0.00
N THR A 236 -7.96 18.67 -1.18
CA THR A 236 -7.77 17.90 -2.40
C THR A 236 -6.74 18.61 -3.26
N ALA A 237 -5.78 17.89 -3.82
CA ALA A 237 -4.87 18.40 -4.83
C ALA A 237 -5.14 17.64 -6.13
N TYR A 238 -5.68 18.35 -7.12
CA TYR A 238 -5.97 17.76 -8.42
C TYR A 238 -4.70 17.74 -9.28
N ALA A 239 -4.43 16.62 -9.94
CA ALA A 239 -3.39 16.57 -10.97
C ALA A 239 -3.85 17.46 -12.14
N ASN A 240 -3.00 18.39 -12.59
CA ASN A 240 -3.36 19.19 -13.76
C ASN A 240 -3.07 18.44 -15.08
N GLU A 241 -3.38 19.09 -16.20
CA GLU A 241 -3.18 18.58 -17.57
C GLU A 241 -1.77 18.02 -17.88
N ASN A 242 -0.76 18.33 -17.07
CA ASN A 242 0.62 17.82 -17.22
C ASN A 242 1.05 16.96 -16.04
N GLY A 243 0.12 16.40 -15.26
CA GLY A 243 0.38 15.58 -14.08
C GLY A 243 1.17 16.25 -12.97
N LYS A 244 0.90 17.54 -12.72
CA LYS A 244 1.58 18.36 -11.71
C LYS A 244 0.61 18.91 -10.68
N PHE A 245 1.06 19.13 -9.46
CA PHE A 245 0.27 19.70 -8.36
C PHE A 245 0.71 21.15 -8.10
N LYS A 246 0.07 22.14 -8.74
CA LYS A 246 0.36 23.57 -8.46
C LYS A 246 -0.56 24.07 -7.35
N GLU A 247 -0.17 25.16 -6.69
CA GLU A 247 -0.94 25.72 -5.56
C GLU A 247 -2.39 26.11 -5.91
N LYS A 248 -2.63 26.46 -7.18
CA LYS A 248 -3.96 26.73 -7.74
C LYS A 248 -4.83 25.47 -7.91
N ASP A 249 -4.21 24.31 -8.01
CA ASP A 249 -4.85 23.01 -8.19
C ASP A 249 -5.11 22.35 -6.81
N ILE A 250 -4.70 23.01 -5.71
CA ILE A 250 -4.93 22.57 -4.33
C ILE A 250 -6.12 23.32 -3.72
N GLU A 251 -7.22 22.59 -3.58
CA GLU A 251 -8.43 23.03 -2.92
C GLU A 251 -8.41 22.64 -1.44
N VAL A 252 -8.37 23.66 -0.57
CA VAL A 252 -8.55 23.46 0.86
C VAL A 252 -10.03 23.32 1.16
N LEU A 253 -10.43 22.22 1.81
CA LEU A 253 -11.81 22.00 2.22
C LEU A 253 -12.19 23.02 3.30
N LYS A 254 -13.15 23.89 2.97
CA LYS A 254 -13.66 24.94 3.87
C LYS A 254 -14.89 24.52 4.64
N ASP A 255 -15.71 23.67 4.02
CA ASP A 255 -16.89 23.07 4.63
C ASP A 255 -16.50 21.86 5.47
N LYS A 256 -17.46 21.33 6.25
CA LYS A 256 -17.23 20.13 7.06
C LYS A 256 -16.97 18.93 6.15
N PHE A 257 -15.70 18.64 5.88
CA PHE A 257 -15.22 17.33 5.41
C PHE A 257 -15.71 16.20 6.34
N THR A 258 -16.02 16.54 7.59
CA THR A 258 -16.37 15.58 8.62
C THR A 258 -17.33 16.15 9.65
N PRO A 259 -18.39 15.40 9.96
CA PRO A 259 -18.86 15.22 11.33
C PRO A 259 -18.22 14.00 12.02
N TYR A 260 -17.52 13.13 11.29
CA TYR A 260 -16.98 11.84 11.75
C TYR A 260 -15.46 11.82 11.95
N THR A 261 -14.98 11.00 12.89
CA THR A 261 -13.54 10.73 13.01
C THR A 261 -13.07 9.77 11.90
N TRP A 262 -12.35 10.28 10.89
CA TRP A 262 -11.87 9.48 9.74
C TRP A 262 -10.56 8.72 9.98
N LEU A 263 -9.75 9.15 10.94
CA LEU A 263 -8.47 8.52 11.27
C LEU A 263 -8.47 8.09 12.73
N SER A 264 -8.59 6.79 12.98
CA SER A 264 -8.25 6.17 14.26
C SER A 264 -7.96 4.68 14.07
N ASP A 265 -7.50 4.03 15.12
CA ASP A 265 -7.36 2.57 15.24
C ASP A 265 -8.69 1.81 15.06
N GLN A 266 -9.83 2.48 15.21
CA GLN A 266 -11.15 1.90 15.06
C GLN A 266 -11.66 1.90 13.63
N TYR A 267 -11.04 2.69 12.74
CA TYR A 267 -11.56 2.90 11.39
C TYR A 267 -10.50 2.63 10.35
N SER A 268 -10.88 1.87 9.34
CA SER A 268 -10.16 1.83 8.07
C SER A 268 -10.80 2.81 7.11
N THR A 269 -9.98 3.41 6.24
CA THR A 269 -10.50 4.13 5.08
C THR A 269 -9.92 3.57 3.80
N ASN A 270 -10.79 3.44 2.81
CA ASN A 270 -10.47 2.99 1.46
C ASN A 270 -11.02 3.99 0.46
N VAL A 271 -10.63 3.84 -0.79
CA VAL A 271 -11.16 4.64 -1.91
C VAL A 271 -11.83 3.70 -2.89
N VAL A 272 -13.09 3.99 -3.21
CA VAL A 272 -13.91 3.16 -4.11
C VAL A 272 -15.13 3.97 -4.57
N ASP A 273 -15.55 3.81 -5.82
CA ASP A 273 -16.86 4.24 -6.31
C ASP A 273 -17.95 3.37 -5.65
N ILE A 274 -18.49 3.86 -4.53
CA ILE A 274 -19.44 3.10 -3.70
C ILE A 274 -20.89 3.38 -4.08
N ASP A 275 -21.17 4.52 -4.71
CA ASP A 275 -22.51 4.89 -5.15
C ASP A 275 -22.78 4.69 -6.65
N ALA A 276 -21.78 4.15 -7.37
CA ALA A 276 -21.80 3.82 -8.78
C ALA A 276 -22.07 5.04 -9.68
N ASP A 277 -21.57 6.21 -9.29
CA ASP A 277 -21.72 7.46 -10.03
C ASP A 277 -20.55 7.76 -10.99
N GLY A 278 -19.50 6.93 -10.96
CA GLY A 278 -18.28 7.09 -11.76
C GLY A 278 -17.21 8.00 -11.14
N TYR A 279 -17.35 8.40 -9.87
CA TYR A 279 -16.35 9.09 -9.07
C TYR A 279 -16.01 8.22 -7.87
N ASN A 280 -14.75 8.24 -7.44
CA ASN A 280 -14.36 7.48 -6.27
C ASN A 280 -14.67 8.24 -4.97
N GLU A 281 -15.26 7.54 -4.00
CA GLU A 281 -15.50 8.05 -2.65
C GLU A 281 -14.41 7.62 -1.69
N ILE A 282 -14.23 8.40 -0.63
CA ILE A 282 -13.54 7.94 0.56
C ILE A 282 -14.53 7.17 1.41
N LEU A 283 -14.31 5.87 1.52
CA LEU A 283 -15.05 4.94 2.35
C LEU A 283 -14.45 4.89 3.75
N ARG A 284 -15.30 4.83 4.78
CA ARG A 284 -14.91 4.58 6.18
C ARG A 284 -15.66 3.39 6.76
N MET A 285 -14.89 2.46 7.32
CA MET A 285 -15.41 1.21 7.90
C MET A 285 -14.85 0.99 9.30
N TYR A 286 -15.67 0.45 10.20
CA TYR A 286 -15.22 0.01 11.52
C TYR A 286 -14.30 -1.21 11.38
N ASN A 287 -13.13 -1.17 11.99
CA ASN A 287 -12.20 -2.30 12.08
C ASN A 287 -12.78 -3.41 12.97
N SER A 288 -13.45 -3.01 14.05
CA SER A 288 -14.31 -3.87 14.86
C SER A 288 -15.29 -3.01 15.65
N PRO A 289 -16.58 -3.36 15.75
CA PRO A 289 -17.48 -2.73 16.72
C PRO A 289 -17.17 -3.14 18.16
N TYR A 290 -16.34 -4.16 18.35
CA TYR A 290 -16.19 -4.88 19.61
C TYR A 290 -14.72 -5.11 19.99
N ALA A 291 -14.45 -5.18 21.29
CA ALA A 291 -13.26 -5.80 21.85
C ALA A 291 -13.62 -7.09 22.56
N TYR A 292 -12.61 -7.90 22.86
CA TYR A 292 -12.73 -9.11 23.67
C TYR A 292 -11.96 -8.91 24.96
N ASP A 293 -12.52 -9.30 26.10
CA ASP A 293 -11.78 -9.33 27.38
C ASP A 293 -10.81 -10.52 27.44
N LEU A 294 -10.06 -10.65 28.53
CA LEU A 294 -9.08 -11.73 28.70
C LEU A 294 -9.73 -13.13 28.77
N GLU A 295 -11.03 -13.17 29.00
CA GLU A 295 -11.87 -14.36 29.02
C GLU A 295 -12.56 -14.62 27.66
N GLY A 296 -12.30 -13.78 26.66
CA GLY A 296 -12.87 -13.88 25.31
C GLY A 296 -14.30 -13.36 25.18
N ASN A 297 -14.84 -12.66 26.18
CA ASN A 297 -16.16 -12.06 26.10
C ASN A 297 -16.12 -10.77 25.31
N GLN A 298 -17.06 -10.66 24.37
CA GLN A 298 -17.20 -9.53 23.49
C GLN A 298 -17.87 -8.35 24.21
N PHE A 299 -17.29 -7.15 24.12
CA PHE A 299 -17.87 -5.91 24.63
C PHE A 299 -17.72 -4.77 23.62
N LEU A 300 -18.63 -3.80 23.66
CA LEU A 300 -18.56 -2.62 22.79
C LEU A 300 -17.44 -1.71 23.29
N LEU A 301 -16.54 -1.33 22.38
CA LEU A 301 -15.45 -0.42 22.72
C LEU A 301 -15.98 0.98 23.08
N PHE A 302 -17.00 1.48 22.37
CA PHE A 302 -17.63 2.79 22.59
C PHE A 302 -19.08 2.82 22.07
N GLU A 303 -19.88 3.81 22.51
CA GLU A 303 -21.15 4.13 21.86
C GLU A 303 -20.86 4.69 20.45
N PRO A 304 -21.32 4.02 19.37
CA PRO A 304 -21.04 4.49 18.02
C PRO A 304 -21.79 5.80 17.73
N GLU A 305 -21.15 6.71 17.00
CA GLU A 305 -21.76 7.96 16.51
C GLU A 305 -23.02 7.68 15.64
N VAL A 306 -23.15 6.46 15.12
CA VAL A 306 -24.33 5.95 14.40
C VAL A 306 -24.91 4.76 15.20
N PRO A 307 -26.20 4.78 15.59
CA PRO A 307 -26.83 3.67 16.32
C PRO A 307 -26.62 2.32 15.62
N LEU A 308 -26.31 1.27 16.38
CA LEU A 308 -26.09 -0.09 15.85
C LEU A 308 -27.30 -0.66 15.10
N ASP A 309 -28.48 -0.07 15.30
CA ASP A 309 -29.76 -0.50 14.74
C ASP A 309 -30.11 0.20 13.41
N GLU A 310 -29.31 1.19 12.97
CA GLU A 310 -29.49 1.82 11.65
C GLU A 310 -29.10 0.84 10.53
N PRO A 311 -29.93 0.70 9.47
CA PRO A 311 -29.60 -0.20 8.37
C PRO A 311 -28.39 0.30 7.58
N CYS A 312 -28.15 1.62 7.51
CA CYS A 312 -27.06 2.21 6.73
C CYS A 312 -25.92 2.62 7.66
N LYS A 313 -24.80 1.90 7.60
CA LYS A 313 -23.69 2.02 8.58
C LYS A 313 -22.37 2.47 7.96
N ILE A 314 -22.25 2.33 6.66
CA ILE A 314 -21.03 2.60 5.93
C ILE A 314 -21.02 4.07 5.56
N VAL A 315 -20.09 4.83 6.14
CA VAL A 315 -19.96 6.26 5.88
C VAL A 315 -19.03 6.44 4.69
N PHE A 316 -19.42 7.28 3.75
CA PHE A 316 -18.54 7.70 2.67
C PHE A 316 -18.56 9.22 2.45
N TYR A 317 -17.55 9.72 1.76
CA TYR A 317 -17.45 11.11 1.32
C TYR A 317 -17.04 11.17 -0.14
N SER A 318 -17.87 11.78 -0.97
CA SER A 318 -17.54 12.06 -2.36
C SER A 318 -16.66 13.31 -2.41
N VAL A 319 -15.41 13.12 -2.83
CA VAL A 319 -14.39 14.20 -2.87
C VAL A 319 -14.78 15.29 -3.86
N PHE A 320 -15.25 14.87 -5.04
CA PHE A 320 -15.64 15.79 -6.11
C PHE A 320 -16.93 16.55 -5.81
N LYS A 321 -17.98 15.82 -5.40
CA LYS A 321 -19.29 16.41 -5.09
C LYS A 321 -19.32 17.11 -3.73
N LYS A 322 -18.36 16.81 -2.85
CA LYS A 322 -18.19 17.39 -1.50
C LYS A 322 -19.36 17.10 -0.57
N VAL A 323 -19.94 15.92 -0.70
CA VAL A 323 -21.07 15.45 0.10
C VAL A 323 -20.69 14.17 0.82
N HIS A 324 -21.23 13.97 2.03
CA HIS A 324 -21.15 12.69 2.71
C HIS A 324 -22.45 11.92 2.54
N GLY A 325 -22.35 10.60 2.69
CA GLY A 325 -23.51 9.73 2.62
C GLY A 325 -23.33 8.48 3.46
N LEU A 326 -24.42 7.72 3.54
CA LEU A 326 -24.46 6.41 4.11
C LEU A 326 -24.78 5.40 3.01
N TYR A 327 -23.96 4.37 2.90
CA TYR A 327 -24.24 3.19 2.09
C TYR A 327 -24.97 2.14 2.94
N CYS A 328 -26.01 1.54 2.36
CA CYS A 328 -26.90 0.59 2.99
C CYS A 328 -26.67 -0.84 2.44
N PRO A 329 -26.87 -1.90 3.24
CA PRO A 329 -26.69 -3.29 2.80
C PRO A 329 -27.58 -3.73 1.64
N ASP A 330 -28.68 -3.02 1.39
CA ASP A 330 -29.56 -3.25 0.24
C ASP A 330 -29.05 -2.59 -1.06
N GLY A 331 -27.85 -1.99 -1.03
CA GLY A 331 -27.23 -1.29 -2.14
C GLY A 331 -27.70 0.16 -2.30
N SER A 332 -28.59 0.65 -1.44
CA SER A 332 -29.06 2.03 -1.50
C SER A 332 -28.08 3.01 -0.85
N VAL A 333 -28.12 4.26 -1.31
CA VAL A 333 -27.28 5.36 -0.82
C VAL A 333 -28.16 6.48 -0.28
N LYS A 334 -27.82 6.96 0.92
CA LYS A 334 -28.47 8.12 1.56
C LYS A 334 -27.48 9.25 1.68
N LEU A 335 -27.61 10.27 0.84
CA LEU A 335 -26.82 11.49 0.96
C LEU A 335 -27.32 12.34 2.12
N SER A 336 -26.40 12.93 2.87
CA SER A 336 -26.74 13.97 3.84
C SER A 336 -27.22 15.23 3.10
N GLN A 337 -28.29 15.87 3.58
CA GLN A 337 -28.72 17.19 3.09
C GLN A 337 -27.88 18.33 3.65
#